data_AF-A0A2H1EI61-F1
#
_entry.id   AF-A0A2H1EI61-F1
#
_cell.length_a   1.000
_cell.length_b   1.000
_cell.length_c   1.000
_cell.angle_alpha   90.00
_cell.angle_beta   90.00
_cell.angle_gamma   90.00
#
_symmetry.space_group_name_H-M   'P 1'
#
loop_
_entity.id
_entity.type
_entity.pdbx_description
1 polymer ?
#
loop_
_entity_poly.entity_id
_entity_poly.type
_entity_poly.pdbx_seq_one_letter_code
_entity_poly.pdbx_strand_id
1 'polypeptide(L)'
;MSEILITLLFSPVLTTESSKYDTSIDTVMDYPIVAESDGIKIRSDKMETDKMYYCIYQEKILLFYKEKNEMLNCYEIAEQEIVDKVKKSQSEDIEQILQKYLKEKNVSY
;
A
#
# COMPACT_ATOMS: atom_id res chain seq x y z
N MET A 1 12.38 34.00 8.69
CA MET A 1 11.25 33.21 8.19
C MET A 1 11.57 32.88 6.75
N SER A 2 11.89 31.63 6.46
CA SER A 2 12.47 31.20 5.19
C SER A 2 11.41 31.17 4.07
N GLU A 3 11.42 32.19 3.20
CA GLU A 3 11.66 32.13 1.74
C GLU A 3 11.84 30.72 1.13
N ILE A 4 11.33 30.32 -0.06
CA ILE A 4 11.39 30.94 -1.40
C ILE A 4 10.69 30.01 -2.45
N LEU A 5 10.05 30.61 -3.48
CA LEU A 5 9.84 30.13 -4.89
C LEU A 5 9.11 28.78 -5.16
N ILE A 6 8.19 28.61 -6.13
CA ILE A 6 8.11 29.12 -7.51
C ILE A 6 6.63 29.21 -7.92
N THR A 7 6.26 30.38 -8.46
CA THR A 7 5.05 30.62 -9.24
C THR A 7 5.35 30.39 -10.73
N LEU A 8 4.38 29.81 -11.47
CA LEU A 8 4.21 29.84 -12.95
C LEU A 8 5.25 29.02 -13.75
N LEU A 9 4.92 28.16 -14.70
CA LEU A 9 4.26 28.37 -16.00
C LEU A 9 3.77 26.97 -16.47
N PHE A 10 2.57 26.73 -16.98
CA PHE A 10 2.13 27.04 -18.34
C PHE A 10 0.62 26.74 -18.47
N SER A 11 -0.08 27.62 -19.20
CA SER A 11 -1.48 27.53 -19.62
C SER A 11 -1.69 26.51 -20.77
N PRO A 12 -2.94 26.24 -21.22
CA PRO A 12 -3.29 25.06 -22.02
C PRO A 12 -3.01 25.25 -23.52
N VAL A 13 -2.55 24.20 -24.20
CA VAL A 13 -2.51 24.10 -25.66
C VAL A 13 -3.25 22.84 -26.09
N LEU A 14 -4.40 23.02 -26.75
CA LEU A 14 -4.92 22.04 -27.71
C LEU A 14 -4.00 22.03 -28.91
N THR A 15 -3.34 20.93 -29.23
CA THR A 15 -3.16 20.50 -30.62
C THR A 15 -2.91 18.99 -30.69
N THR A 16 -3.54 18.39 -31.68
CA THR A 16 -3.52 17.01 -32.13
C THR A 16 -2.11 16.45 -32.33
N GLU A 17 -1.87 15.19 -31.94
CA GLU A 17 -1.42 14.07 -32.80
C GLU A 17 -0.87 12.91 -31.96
N SER A 18 -1.21 11.70 -32.41
CA SER A 18 -0.96 10.40 -31.77
C SER A 18 0.52 10.11 -31.48
N SER A 19 0.89 9.84 -30.22
CA SER A 19 1.86 8.78 -29.91
C SER A 19 1.80 8.31 -28.44
N LYS A 20 1.44 7.03 -28.28
CA LYS A 20 1.83 6.05 -27.24
C LYS A 20 2.47 6.60 -25.94
N TYR A 21 1.63 6.79 -24.93
CA TYR A 21 2.00 6.54 -23.53
C TYR A 21 1.11 5.42 -23.01
N ASP A 22 1.43 4.19 -23.39
CA ASP A 22 0.92 3.01 -22.71
C ASP A 22 2.06 2.48 -21.85
N THR A 23 2.01 2.81 -20.57
CA THR A 23 2.92 2.28 -19.56
C THR A 23 2.06 1.84 -18.40
N SER A 24 1.42 0.67 -18.58
CA SER A 24 1.15 -0.33 -17.55
C SER A 24 0.66 0.23 -16.21
N ILE A 25 -0.61 0.63 -16.17
CA ILE A 25 -1.33 0.97 -14.92
C ILE A 25 -2.07 -0.24 -14.33
N ASP A 26 -1.93 -1.42 -14.93
CA ASP A 26 -2.73 -2.61 -14.65
C ASP A 26 -2.30 -3.41 -13.41
N THR A 27 -1.10 -3.18 -12.85
CA THR A 27 -0.62 -3.95 -11.68
C THR A 27 -1.19 -3.51 -10.33
N VAL A 28 -1.73 -2.28 -10.24
CA VAL A 28 -2.39 -1.78 -9.00
C VAL A 28 -3.83 -2.27 -8.89
N MET A 29 -4.47 -2.66 -10.01
CA MET A 29 -5.90 -2.99 -10.06
C MET A 29 -6.27 -4.38 -9.50
N ASP A 30 -5.29 -5.25 -9.26
CA ASP A 30 -5.56 -6.63 -8.82
C ASP A 30 -5.18 -6.94 -7.36
N TYR A 31 -4.73 -5.94 -6.60
CA TYR A 31 -4.43 -6.14 -5.18
C TYR A 31 -5.72 -6.45 -4.39
N PRO A 32 -5.75 -7.48 -3.52
CA PRO A 32 -7.00 -7.94 -2.92
C PRO A 32 -7.50 -7.08 -1.75
N ILE A 33 -6.66 -6.20 -1.19
CA ILE A 33 -7.01 -5.36 -0.03
C ILE A 33 -7.00 -3.89 -0.42
N VAL A 34 -8.15 -3.22 -0.33
CA VAL A 34 -8.25 -1.78 -0.65
C VAL A 34 -8.83 -1.05 0.54
N ALA A 35 -8.08 -0.07 1.08
CA ALA A 35 -8.59 0.83 2.10
C ALA A 35 -9.44 1.92 1.43
N GLU A 36 -10.69 2.06 1.89
CA GLU A 36 -11.65 3.06 1.46
C GLU A 36 -11.91 4.05 2.61
N SER A 37 -12.74 5.08 2.40
CA SER A 37 -13.00 6.11 3.43
C SER A 37 -13.83 5.60 4.61
N ASP A 38 -14.66 4.59 4.40
CA ASP A 38 -15.63 4.03 5.36
C ASP A 38 -15.26 2.63 5.84
N GLY A 39 -14.20 2.03 5.30
CA GLY A 39 -13.78 0.69 5.67
C GLY A 39 -12.67 0.14 4.78
N ILE A 40 -12.55 -1.18 4.79
CA ILE A 40 -11.56 -1.91 3.97
C ILE A 40 -12.30 -2.96 3.17
N LYS A 41 -12.06 -2.95 1.87
CA LYS A 41 -12.59 -3.93 0.93
C LYS A 41 -11.59 -5.07 0.76
N ILE A 42 -12.06 -6.29 0.98
CA ILE A 42 -11.26 -7.52 0.91
C ILE A 42 -11.82 -8.42 -0.19
N ARG A 43 -10.98 -8.79 -1.15
CA ARG A 43 -11.27 -9.77 -2.22
C ARG A 43 -10.57 -11.09 -1.90
N SER A 44 -11.16 -11.87 -0.99
CA SER A 44 -10.57 -13.13 -0.49
C SER A 44 -10.45 -14.22 -1.58
N ASP A 45 -11.22 -14.10 -2.65
CA ASP A 45 -11.14 -14.89 -3.87
C ASP A 45 -9.85 -14.64 -4.67
N LYS A 46 -9.22 -13.47 -4.48
CA LYS A 46 -7.96 -13.06 -5.11
C LYS A 46 -6.75 -13.18 -4.18
N MET A 47 -6.94 -13.69 -2.97
CA MET A 47 -5.87 -13.92 -2.01
C MET A 47 -5.28 -15.31 -2.20
N GLU A 48 -3.95 -15.38 -2.27
CA GLU A 48 -3.20 -16.62 -2.20
C GLU A 48 -3.10 -17.07 -0.73
N THR A 49 -3.24 -18.37 -0.49
CA THR A 49 -2.96 -18.97 0.83
C THR A 49 -1.48 -18.87 1.14
N ASP A 50 -1.13 -18.79 2.42
CA ASP A 50 0.25 -18.68 2.89
C ASP A 50 0.97 -17.37 2.42
N LYS A 51 0.19 -16.34 2.05
CA LYS A 51 0.69 -15.01 1.65
C LYS A 51 0.13 -13.90 2.54
N MET A 52 0.98 -12.95 2.91
CA MET A 52 0.62 -11.79 3.72
C MET A 52 0.28 -10.61 2.82
N TYR A 53 -0.85 -9.96 3.09
CA TYR A 53 -1.29 -8.73 2.46
C TYR A 53 -1.38 -7.63 3.52
N TYR A 54 -1.34 -6.36 3.13
CA TYR A 54 -1.40 -5.23 4.05
C TYR A 54 -2.14 -4.04 3.46
N CYS A 55 -2.67 -3.20 4.34
CA CYS A 55 -3.06 -1.84 4.00
C CYS A 55 -2.84 -0.91 5.20
N ILE A 56 -2.80 0.40 4.95
CA ILE A 56 -2.86 1.39 6.01
C ILE A 56 -4.30 1.89 6.11
N TYR A 57 -4.87 1.80 7.31
CA TYR A 57 -6.20 2.32 7.61
C TYR A 57 -6.23 2.89 9.04
N GLN A 58 -6.81 4.08 9.19
CA GLN A 58 -6.91 4.79 10.50
C GLN A 58 -5.59 4.86 11.29
N GLU A 59 -4.49 5.26 10.64
CA GLU A 59 -3.16 5.35 11.27
C GLU A 59 -2.59 4.01 11.77
N LYS A 60 -3.07 2.88 11.23
CA LYS A 60 -2.56 1.55 11.56
C LYS A 60 -2.24 0.77 10.30
N ILE A 61 -1.27 -0.13 10.41
CA ILE A 61 -1.03 -1.14 9.37
C ILE A 61 -1.87 -2.36 9.77
N LEU A 62 -2.73 -2.80 8.86
CA LEU A 62 -3.45 -4.05 9.00
C LEU A 62 -2.82 -5.08 8.08
N LEU A 63 -2.58 -6.26 8.63
CA LEU A 63 -2.02 -7.40 7.92
C LEU A 63 -3.09 -8.48 7.77
N PHE A 64 -3.23 -9.03 6.58
CA PHE A 64 -4.22 -10.04 6.24
C PHE A 64 -3.52 -11.30 5.76
N TYR A 65 -3.87 -12.43 6.37
CA TYR A 65 -3.29 -13.73 6.04
C TYR A 65 -4.39 -14.75 5.82
N LYS A 66 -4.35 -15.42 4.67
CA LYS A 66 -5.31 -16.47 4.34
C LYS A 66 -4.69 -17.84 4.62
N GLU A 67 -5.28 -18.58 5.55
CA GLU A 67 -4.91 -19.95 5.86
C GLU A 67 -5.44 -20.95 4.83
N LYS A 68 -4.87 -22.16 4.83
CA LYS A 68 -5.27 -23.27 3.94
C LYS A 68 -6.70 -23.76 4.15
N ASN A 69 -7.26 -23.53 5.33
CA ASN A 69 -8.66 -23.82 5.66
C ASN A 69 -9.61 -22.69 5.21
N GLU A 70 -9.12 -21.73 4.41
CA GLU A 70 -9.80 -20.53 3.95
C GLU A 70 -10.15 -19.52 5.07
N MET A 71 -9.62 -19.71 6.28
CA MET A 71 -9.76 -18.72 7.36
C MET A 71 -8.88 -17.50 7.08
N LEU A 72 -9.48 -16.31 7.17
CA LEU A 72 -8.80 -15.04 7.01
C LEU A 72 -8.45 -14.46 8.39
N ASN A 73 -7.16 -14.40 8.69
CA ASN A 73 -6.63 -13.74 9.88
C ASN A 73 -6.31 -12.28 9.58
N CYS A 74 -6.49 -11.42 10.59
CA CYS A 74 -6.17 -10.01 10.55
C CYS A 74 -5.31 -9.65 11.77
N TYR A 75 -4.17 -9.00 11.55
CA TYR A 75 -3.29 -8.49 12.60
C TYR A 75 -3.14 -6.98 12.48
N GLU A 76 -2.99 -6.30 13.62
CA GLU A 76 -2.89 -4.84 13.68
C GLU A 76 -1.52 -4.42 14.21
N ILE A 77 -0.90 -3.46 13.53
CA ILE A 77 0.29 -2.75 14.01
C ILE A 77 -0.08 -1.27 14.19
N ALA A 78 -0.12 -0.84 15.44
CA ALA A 78 -0.39 0.55 15.84
C ALA A 78 0.88 1.33 16.25
N GLU A 79 2.06 0.71 16.13
CA GLU A 79 3.33 1.35 16.46
C GLU A 79 3.65 2.44 15.42
N GLN A 80 3.50 3.71 15.81
CA GLN A 80 3.62 4.86 14.91
C GLN A 80 4.95 4.89 14.15
N GLU A 81 6.05 4.45 14.77
CA GLU A 81 7.35 4.38 14.11
C GLU A 81 7.31 3.53 12.83
N ILE A 82 6.61 2.41 12.86
CA ILE A 82 6.50 1.49 11.72
C ILE A 82 5.47 1.99 10.72
N VAL A 83 4.34 2.50 11.20
CA VAL A 83 3.31 3.14 10.36
C VAL A 83 3.92 4.27 9.53
N ASP A 84 4.72 5.14 10.16
CA ASP A 84 5.39 6.24 9.49
C ASP A 84 6.44 5.78 8.49
N LYS A 85 7.19 4.70 8.80
CA LYS A 85 8.16 4.11 7.87
C LYS A 85 7.46 3.60 6.61
N VAL A 86 6.37 2.82 6.75
CA VAL A 86 5.59 2.29 5.62
C VAL A 86 4.90 3.40 4.81
N LYS A 87 4.46 4.48 5.45
CA LYS A 87 3.90 5.64 4.73
C LYS A 87 4.94 6.40 3.91
N LYS A 88 6.19 6.44 4.37
CA LYS A 88 7.29 7.18 3.72
C LYS A 88 8.03 6.36 2.67
N SER A 89 7.90 5.03 2.70
CA SER A 89 8.48 4.15 1.69
C SER A 89 7.77 4.33 0.35
N GLN A 90 8.29 5.23 -0.48
CA GLN A 90 7.87 5.43 -1.87
C GLN A 90 8.48 4.37 -2.81
N SER A 91 9.57 3.72 -2.39
CA SER A 91 10.34 2.76 -3.20
C SER A 91 10.99 1.60 -2.41
N GLU A 92 10.92 1.61 -1.08
CA GLU A 92 11.43 0.47 -0.29
C GLU A 92 10.41 -0.67 -0.37
N ASP A 93 10.92 -1.89 -0.35
CA ASP A 93 10.11 -3.09 -0.28
C ASP A 93 9.43 -3.15 1.09
N ILE A 94 8.22 -2.61 1.16
CA ILE A 94 7.39 -2.56 2.39
C ILE A 94 7.31 -3.94 3.04
N GLU A 95 7.34 -5.00 2.22
CA GLU A 95 7.38 -6.37 2.71
C GLU A 95 8.60 -6.62 3.62
N GLN A 96 9.78 -6.12 3.26
CA GLN A 96 10.99 -6.25 4.08
C GLN A 96 10.89 -5.47 5.39
N ILE A 97 10.29 -4.28 5.38
CA ILE A 97 10.06 -3.48 6.60
C ILE A 97 9.19 -4.27 7.58
N LEU A 98 8.09 -4.84 7.08
CA LEU A 98 7.15 -5.62 7.87
C LEU A 98 7.76 -6.95 8.33
N GLN A 99 8.46 -7.69 7.45
CA GLN A 99 9.13 -8.94 7.80
C GLN A 99 10.18 -8.72 8.90
N LYS A 100 10.99 -7.66 8.80
CA LYS A 100 11.97 -7.32 9.84
C LYS A 100 11.28 -7.02 11.17
N TYR A 101 10.21 -6.23 11.15
CA TYR A 101 9.44 -5.90 12.33
C TYR A 101 8.84 -7.15 13.01
N LEU A 102 8.20 -8.04 12.25
CA LEU A 102 7.59 -9.27 12.77
C LEU A 102 8.64 -10.20 13.39
N LYS A 103 9.82 -10.30 12.77
CA LYS A 103 10.95 -11.08 13.28
C LYS A 103 11.48 -10.54 14.61
N GLU A 104 11.65 -9.22 14.73
CA GLU A 104 12.10 -8.57 15.97
C GLU A 104 11.12 -8.79 17.13
N LYS A 105 9.81 -8.84 16.84
CA LYS A 105 8.75 -9.09 17.83
C LYS A 105 8.54 -10.56 18.17
N ASN A 106 9.29 -11.49 17.57
CA ASN A 106 9.09 -12.94 17.68
C ASN A 106 7.66 -13.40 17.35
N VAL A 107 6.98 -12.69 16.45
CA VAL A 107 5.64 -13.07 16.01
C VAL A 107 5.79 -14.13 14.91
N SER A 108 5.41 -15.37 15.22
CA SER A 108 5.30 -16.47 14.25
C SER A 108 3.85 -16.54 13.76
N TYR A 109 3.65 -16.54 12.45
CA TYR A 109 2.34 -16.62 11.77
C TYR A 109 2.21 -17.91 10.98
#